data_AF-A0A9X3S2R2-F1
#
_entry.id   AF-A0A9X3S2R2-F1
#
_cell.length_a   1.000
_cell.length_b   1.000
_cell.length_c   1.000
_cell.angle_alpha   90.00
_cell.angle_beta   90.00
_cell.angle_gamma   90.00
#
_symmetry.space_group_name_H-M   'P 1'
#
loop_
_entity.id
_entity.type
_entity.pdbx_description
1 polymer ?
#
loop_
_entity_poly.entity_id
_entity_poly.type
_entity_poly.pdbx_seq_one_letter_code
_entity_poly.pdbx_strand_id
1 'polypeptide(L)'
;MSADALSAEGLRDRLAQIEEEHATLRSELAAFQSDYLRLVGVVDMQVQELEAKYLAIVAARSGLLDDQTAAAAAEQRFRETTTAMSAVPAPAGPPPSEDLKTLFRDAAKRMHPDLVTDDSGREHAEAFMKRLNQSYKKGDAEAIGNLVRQWETSPYASLIPPMAGPAPALQAAVADAEQRLAGARDSDLARLMEQAFAASMSGRDLLAELRQNAEAALGAARAKLAQVDT
;
A
#
# COMPACT_ATOMS: atom_id res chain seq x y z
N MET A 1 -38.61 5.12 15.04
CA MET A 1 -37.48 5.81 14.39
C MET A 1 -36.84 6.74 15.40
N SER A 2 -35.85 6.27 16.16
CA SER A 2 -34.89 7.14 16.84
C SER A 2 -33.55 6.80 16.26
N ALA A 3 -33.02 7.70 15.43
CA ALA A 3 -31.68 7.57 14.89
C ALA A 3 -30.71 7.80 16.06
N ASP A 4 -29.96 6.75 16.39
CA ASP A 4 -28.85 6.76 17.33
C ASP A 4 -27.87 7.88 16.98
N ALA A 5 -27.93 8.97 17.72
CA ALA A 5 -26.78 9.85 17.85
C ALA A 5 -25.73 9.07 18.64
N LEU A 6 -24.83 8.38 17.93
CA LEU A 6 -23.59 7.87 18.50
C LEU A 6 -23.00 9.00 19.36
N SER A 7 -22.78 8.72 20.64
CA SER A 7 -22.13 9.67 21.55
C SER A 7 -20.80 10.12 20.94
N ALA A 8 -20.30 11.28 21.34
CA ALA A 8 -19.00 11.75 20.83
C ALA A 8 -17.87 10.74 21.09
N GLU A 9 -18.02 9.87 22.10
CA GLU A 9 -17.17 8.70 22.36
C GLU A 9 -17.37 7.60 21.31
N GLY A 10 -18.62 7.17 21.04
CA GLY A 10 -18.89 6.16 20.02
C GLY A 10 -18.48 6.57 18.60
N LEU A 11 -18.57 7.86 18.25
CA LEU A 11 -18.04 8.37 16.96
C LEU A 11 -16.50 8.32 16.90
N ARG A 12 -15.82 8.50 18.03
CA ARG A 12 -14.34 8.40 18.09
C ARG A 12 -13.89 6.96 18.00
N ASP A 13 -14.57 6.05 18.70
CA ASP A 13 -14.28 4.61 18.61
C ASP A 13 -14.48 4.12 17.18
N ARG A 14 -15.55 4.58 16.52
CA ARG A 14 -15.81 4.27 15.12
C ARG A 14 -14.73 4.81 14.19
N LEU A 15 -14.34 6.08 14.37
CA LEU A 15 -13.26 6.68 13.57
C LEU A 15 -11.95 5.92 13.75
N ALA A 16 -11.56 5.60 14.99
CA ALA A 16 -10.36 4.83 15.29
C ALA A 16 -10.37 3.45 14.62
N GLN A 17 -11.49 2.74 14.67
CA GLN A 17 -11.64 1.45 14.00
C GLN A 17 -11.45 1.56 12.48
N ILE A 18 -12.08 2.57 11.83
CA ILE A 18 -11.98 2.76 10.38
C ILE A 18 -10.54 3.09 9.97
N GLU A 19 -9.85 3.95 10.73
CA GLU A 19 -8.47 4.32 10.44
C GLU A 19 -7.51 3.14 10.63
N GLU A 20 -7.73 2.30 11.66
CA GLU A 20 -6.97 1.05 11.84
C GLU A 20 -7.17 0.10 10.66
N GLU A 21 -8.44 -0.13 10.25
CA GLU A 21 -8.77 -0.97 9.08
C GLU A 21 -8.12 -0.42 7.80
N HIS A 22 -8.18 0.90 7.59
CA HIS A 22 -7.62 1.57 6.42
C HIS A 22 -6.09 1.52 6.41
N ALA A 23 -5.43 1.77 7.54
CA ALA A 23 -3.97 1.67 7.65
C ALA A 23 -3.49 0.24 7.39
N THR A 24 -4.19 -0.76 7.93
CA THR A 24 -3.89 -2.18 7.71
C THR A 24 -4.01 -2.54 6.23
N LEU A 25 -5.15 -2.23 5.61
CA LEU A 25 -5.36 -2.50 4.19
C LEU A 25 -4.32 -1.80 3.31
N ARG A 26 -3.99 -0.53 3.60
CA ARG A 26 -2.95 0.19 2.83
C ARG A 26 -1.58 -0.48 2.93
N SER A 27 -1.22 -1.01 4.10
CA SER A 27 0.04 -1.72 4.28
C SER A 27 0.05 -3.04 3.51
N GLU A 28 -1.04 -3.80 3.54
CA GLU A 28 -1.19 -5.05 2.79
C GLU A 28 -1.11 -4.80 1.27
N LEU A 29 -1.83 -3.80 0.78
CA LEU A 29 -1.79 -3.39 -0.62
C LEU A 29 -0.38 -2.95 -1.04
N ALA A 30 0.31 -2.15 -0.23
CA ALA A 30 1.68 -1.71 -0.55
C ALA A 30 2.67 -2.88 -0.60
N ALA A 31 2.55 -3.85 0.31
CA ALA A 31 3.37 -5.06 0.29
C ALA A 31 3.10 -5.89 -0.97
N PHE A 32 1.82 -6.15 -1.26
CA PHE A 32 1.39 -6.88 -2.44
C PHE A 32 1.85 -6.20 -3.74
N GLN A 33 1.70 -4.87 -3.84
CA GLN A 33 2.17 -4.09 -4.99
C GLN A 33 3.68 -4.24 -5.20
N SER A 34 4.47 -4.21 -4.13
CA SER A 34 5.92 -4.37 -4.21
C SER A 34 6.30 -5.75 -4.75
N ASP A 35 5.62 -6.80 -4.28
CA ASP A 35 5.85 -8.16 -4.75
C ASP A 35 5.37 -8.37 -6.19
N TYR A 36 4.21 -7.82 -6.55
CA TYR A 36 3.69 -7.79 -7.93
C TYR A 36 4.69 -7.11 -8.89
N LEU A 37 5.16 -5.90 -8.55
CA LEU A 37 6.08 -5.15 -9.42
C LEU A 37 7.44 -5.85 -9.55
N ARG A 38 7.91 -6.55 -8.51
CA ARG A 38 9.15 -7.35 -8.55
C ARG A 38 9.01 -8.60 -9.41
N LEU A 39 7.87 -9.31 -9.33
CA LEU A 39 7.66 -10.58 -10.03
C LEU A 39 7.19 -10.41 -11.48
N VAL A 40 6.26 -9.48 -11.71
CA VAL A 40 5.56 -9.30 -12.99
C VAL A 40 5.98 -7.98 -13.65
N GLY A 41 6.08 -6.90 -12.85
CA GLY A 41 6.31 -5.54 -13.37
C GLY A 41 7.56 -5.39 -14.24
N VAL A 42 8.66 -6.08 -13.92
CA VAL A 42 9.88 -6.07 -14.75
C VAL A 42 9.61 -6.60 -16.16
N VAL A 43 8.86 -7.70 -16.28
CA VAL A 43 8.55 -8.33 -17.56
C VAL A 43 7.55 -7.48 -18.32
N ASP A 44 6.51 -6.97 -17.65
CA ASP A 44 5.53 -6.05 -18.24
C ASP A 44 6.19 -4.79 -18.80
N MET A 45 7.15 -4.21 -18.09
CA MET A 45 7.91 -3.06 -18.55
C MET A 45 8.67 -3.39 -19.85
N GLN A 46 9.28 -4.57 -19.96
CA GLN A 46 9.95 -5.01 -21.19
C GLN A 46 8.96 -5.23 -22.34
N VAL A 47 7.77 -5.78 -22.06
CA VAL A 47 6.70 -5.92 -23.06
C VAL A 47 6.31 -4.55 -23.59
N GLN A 48 6.03 -3.61 -22.69
CA GLN A 48 5.61 -2.25 -23.03
C GLN A 48 6.70 -1.49 -23.80
N GLU A 49 7.98 -1.67 -23.45
CA GLU A 49 9.10 -1.09 -24.20
C GLU A 49 9.10 -1.57 -25.66
N LEU A 50 8.93 -2.86 -25.89
CA LEU A 50 8.92 -3.43 -27.25
C LEU A 50 7.66 -3.04 -28.02
N GLU A 51 6.50 -2.99 -27.36
CA GLU A 51 5.26 -2.53 -27.98
C GLU A 51 5.34 -1.05 -28.38
N ALA A 52 5.91 -0.19 -27.53
CA ALA A 52 6.14 1.21 -27.84
C ALA A 52 7.06 1.38 -29.05
N LYS A 53 8.18 0.62 -29.10
CA LYS A 53 9.08 0.60 -30.27
C LYS A 53 8.38 0.14 -31.54
N TYR A 54 7.63 -0.96 -31.46
CA TYR A 54 6.87 -1.49 -32.59
C TYR A 54 5.88 -0.46 -33.13
N LEU A 55 5.05 0.14 -32.26
CA LEU A 55 4.06 1.11 -32.67
C LEU A 55 4.68 2.39 -33.22
N ALA A 56 5.83 2.83 -32.69
CA ALA A 56 6.57 3.95 -33.25
C ALA A 56 7.05 3.70 -34.69
N ILE A 57 7.54 2.48 -34.99
CA ILE A 57 7.93 2.10 -36.35
C ILE A 57 6.72 2.07 -37.28
N VAL A 58 5.61 1.47 -36.84
CA VAL A 58 4.36 1.41 -37.63
C VAL A 58 3.85 2.82 -37.94
N ALA A 59 3.77 3.68 -36.93
CA ALA A 59 3.31 5.07 -37.09
C ALA A 59 4.21 5.88 -38.04
N ALA A 60 5.54 5.69 -37.96
CA ALA A 60 6.48 6.35 -38.86
C ALA A 60 6.32 5.89 -40.31
N ARG A 61 5.99 4.62 -40.54
CA ARG A 61 5.78 4.04 -41.88
C ARG A 61 4.42 4.41 -42.47
N SER A 62 3.36 4.39 -41.68
CA SER A 62 1.99 4.63 -42.16
C SER A 62 1.66 6.12 -42.28
N GLY A 63 2.20 6.96 -41.39
CA GLY A 63 1.86 8.37 -41.29
C GLY A 63 0.43 8.65 -40.79
N LEU A 64 -0.32 7.63 -40.40
CA LEU A 64 -1.71 7.77 -39.95
C LEU A 64 -1.79 8.34 -38.53
N LEU A 65 -2.78 9.20 -38.29
CA LEU A 65 -3.01 9.82 -36.97
C LEU A 65 -3.35 8.79 -35.88
N ASP A 66 -4.10 7.75 -36.25
CA ASP A 66 -4.47 6.68 -35.31
C ASP A 66 -3.24 5.90 -34.82
N ASP A 67 -2.30 5.60 -35.73
CA ASP A 67 -1.06 4.89 -35.38
C ASP A 67 -0.14 5.77 -34.52
N GLN A 68 -0.06 7.08 -34.82
CA GLN A 68 0.68 8.04 -33.99
C GLN A 68 0.08 8.13 -32.58
N THR A 69 -1.25 8.14 -32.47
CA THR A 69 -1.96 8.16 -31.19
C THR A 69 -1.69 6.88 -30.41
N ALA A 70 -1.71 5.71 -31.07
CA ALA A 70 -1.38 4.43 -30.46
C ALA A 70 0.06 4.38 -29.95
N ALA A 71 1.03 4.87 -30.75
CA ALA A 71 2.43 4.94 -30.35
C ALA A 71 2.63 5.85 -29.12
N ALA A 72 2.00 7.02 -29.10
CA ALA A 72 2.06 7.94 -27.95
C ALA A 72 1.45 7.32 -26.68
N ALA A 73 0.33 6.60 -26.81
CA ALA A 73 -0.30 5.91 -25.69
C ALA A 73 0.58 4.77 -25.14
N ALA A 74 1.25 4.03 -26.01
CA ALA A 74 2.17 2.96 -25.58
C ALA A 74 3.40 3.52 -24.84
N GLU A 75 4.00 4.58 -25.36
CA GLU A 75 5.10 5.29 -24.70
C GLU A 75 4.68 5.82 -23.32
N GLN A 76 3.45 6.35 -23.21
CA GLN A 76 2.92 6.83 -21.94
C GLN A 76 2.81 5.70 -20.90
N ARG A 77 2.25 4.54 -21.30
CA ARG A 77 2.15 3.36 -20.41
C ARG A 77 3.52 2.88 -19.95
N PHE A 78 4.48 2.78 -20.87
CA PHE A 78 5.86 2.40 -20.54
C PHE A 78 6.48 3.34 -19.48
N ARG A 79 6.29 4.65 -19.63
CA ARG A 79 6.77 5.66 -18.67
C ARG A 79 6.08 5.57 -17.30
N GLU A 80 4.78 5.32 -17.28
CA GLU A 80 4.02 5.14 -16.05
C GLU A 80 4.52 3.91 -15.26
N THR A 81 4.68 2.78 -15.93
CA THR A 81 5.23 1.55 -15.32
C THR A 81 6.67 1.76 -14.84
N THR A 82 7.52 2.40 -15.63
CA THR A 82 8.91 2.70 -15.26
C THR A 82 8.99 3.58 -14.01
N THR A 83 8.13 4.59 -13.92
CA THR A 83 8.00 5.46 -12.73
C THR A 83 7.55 4.66 -11.51
N ALA A 84 6.51 3.82 -11.66
CA ALA A 84 5.99 2.99 -10.58
C ALA A 84 7.06 2.01 -10.06
N MET A 85 7.83 1.39 -10.95
CA MET A 85 8.93 0.49 -10.61
C MET A 85 10.07 1.21 -9.88
N SER A 86 10.41 2.43 -10.29
CA SER A 86 11.44 3.23 -9.63
C SER A 86 11.04 3.67 -8.21
N ALA A 87 9.74 3.71 -7.92
CA ALA A 87 9.20 4.00 -6.60
C ALA A 87 9.10 2.77 -5.69
N VAL A 88 9.41 1.56 -6.19
CA VAL A 88 9.39 0.34 -5.38
C VAL A 88 10.55 0.37 -4.40
N PRO A 89 10.30 0.43 -3.08
CA PRO A 89 11.39 0.33 -2.10
C PRO A 89 12.05 -1.05 -2.20
N ALA A 90 13.36 -1.10 -1.90
CA ALA A 90 14.11 -2.35 -1.75
C ALA A 90 13.32 -3.32 -0.85
N PRO A 91 13.34 -4.64 -1.14
CA PRO A 91 12.48 -5.61 -0.45
C PRO A 91 12.61 -5.43 1.06
N ALA A 92 11.47 -5.22 1.72
CA ALA A 92 11.40 -5.48 3.14
C ALA A 92 11.80 -6.96 3.34
N GLY A 93 12.50 -7.25 4.44
CA GLY A 93 12.92 -8.62 4.77
C GLY A 93 11.73 -9.59 4.78
N PRO A 94 11.99 -10.90 5.01
CA PRO A 94 10.93 -11.90 5.10
C PRO A 94 9.78 -11.40 5.99
N PRO A 95 8.53 -11.78 5.68
CA PRO A 95 7.36 -11.27 6.36
C PRO A 95 7.53 -11.41 7.88
N PRO A 96 7.16 -10.38 8.67
CA PRO A 96 7.34 -10.40 10.10
C PRO A 96 6.64 -11.62 10.70
N SER A 97 7.32 -12.34 11.60
CA SER A 97 6.74 -13.49 12.29
C SER A 97 5.50 -13.09 13.10
N GLU A 98 4.60 -14.04 13.37
CA GLU A 98 3.40 -13.81 14.20
C GLU A 98 3.76 -13.25 15.59
N ASP A 99 4.90 -13.65 16.13
CA ASP A 99 5.44 -13.13 17.39
C ASP A 99 5.81 -11.64 17.29
N LEU A 100 6.42 -11.23 16.17
CA LEU A 100 6.80 -9.85 15.93
C LEU A 100 5.58 -8.95 15.70
N LYS A 101 4.54 -9.45 15.02
CA LYS A 101 3.26 -8.75 14.86
C LYS A 101 2.58 -8.51 16.21
N THR A 102 2.59 -9.51 17.08
CA THR A 102 2.02 -9.39 18.43
C THR A 102 2.79 -8.37 19.27
N LEU A 103 4.12 -8.45 19.26
CA LEU A 103 4.99 -7.52 19.96
C LEU A 103 4.80 -6.06 19.51
N PHE A 104 4.66 -5.84 18.20
CA PHE A 104 4.39 -4.52 17.64
C PHE A 104 3.04 -3.95 18.07
N ARG A 105 1.97 -4.76 18.02
CA ARG A 105 0.62 -4.36 18.45
C ARG A 105 0.60 -3.92 19.92
N ASP A 106 1.23 -4.71 20.79
CA ASP A 106 1.28 -4.42 22.22
C ASP A 106 2.12 -3.18 22.54
N ALA A 107 3.17 -2.92 21.76
CA ALA A 107 3.97 -1.71 21.88
C ALA A 107 3.19 -0.47 21.41
N ALA A 108 2.54 -0.53 20.24
CA ALA A 108 1.79 0.58 19.67
C ALA A 108 0.65 1.05 20.58
N LYS A 109 -0.10 0.11 21.19
CA LYS A 109 -1.17 0.43 22.16
C LYS A 109 -0.71 1.25 23.36
N ARG A 110 0.57 1.14 23.75
CA ARG A 110 1.10 1.84 24.92
C ARG A 110 1.60 3.24 24.60
N MET A 111 2.11 3.46 23.39
CA MET A 111 2.87 4.67 23.01
C MET A 111 2.27 5.45 21.83
N HIS A 112 1.00 5.22 21.51
CA HIS A 112 0.35 5.91 20.41
C HIS A 112 0.20 7.41 20.70
N PRO A 113 0.61 8.32 19.79
CA PRO A 113 0.55 9.77 20.01
C PRO A 113 -0.85 10.30 20.26
N ASP A 114 -1.87 9.69 19.66
CA ASP A 114 -3.26 10.07 19.91
C ASP A 114 -3.76 9.78 21.33
N LEU A 115 -3.01 8.98 22.11
CA LEU A 115 -3.30 8.75 23.51
C LEU A 115 -2.73 9.86 24.40
N VAL A 116 -1.87 10.74 23.89
CA VAL A 116 -1.25 11.81 24.67
C VAL A 116 -1.79 13.16 24.21
N THR A 117 -2.33 13.95 25.13
CA THR A 117 -2.98 15.23 24.80
C THR A 117 -2.13 16.46 25.00
N ASP A 118 -1.09 16.37 25.82
CA ASP A 118 -0.12 17.44 25.96
C ASP A 118 0.76 17.44 24.71
N ASP A 119 0.94 18.62 24.10
CA ASP A 119 1.66 18.74 22.83
C ASP A 119 3.09 18.19 22.95
N SER A 120 3.76 18.42 24.09
CA SER A 120 5.10 17.89 24.36
C SER A 120 5.10 16.36 24.50
N GLY A 121 4.04 15.79 25.07
CA GLY A 121 3.88 14.34 25.17
C GLY A 121 3.49 13.67 23.86
N ARG A 122 2.72 14.35 23.00
CA ARG A 122 2.38 13.87 21.66
C ARG A 122 3.61 13.83 20.76
N GLU A 123 4.42 14.89 20.76
CA GLU A 123 5.70 14.89 20.03
C GLU A 123 6.63 13.76 20.50
N HIS A 124 6.66 13.50 21.81
CA HIS A 124 7.42 12.39 22.38
C HIS A 124 6.89 11.02 21.89
N ALA A 125 5.58 10.82 21.91
CA ALA A 125 4.92 9.61 21.44
C ALA A 125 5.08 9.40 19.92
N GLU A 126 5.02 10.47 19.11
CA GLU A 126 5.28 10.41 17.66
C GLU A 126 6.71 9.94 17.37
N ALA A 127 7.69 10.46 18.11
CA ALA A 127 9.08 10.03 17.98
C ALA A 127 9.27 8.54 18.33
N PHE A 128 8.55 8.05 19.34
CA PHE A 128 8.55 6.64 19.72
C PHE A 128 7.84 5.77 18.69
N MET A 129 6.66 6.16 18.19
CA MET A 129 5.95 5.43 17.14
C MET A 129 6.74 5.37 15.83
N LYS A 130 7.44 6.44 15.45
CA LYS A 130 8.32 6.42 14.27
C LYS A 130 9.44 5.38 14.42
N ARG A 131 10.06 5.29 15.59
CA ARG A 131 11.10 4.29 15.89
C ARG A 131 10.53 2.87 15.97
N LEU A 132 9.31 2.72 16.49
CA LEU A 132 8.60 1.45 16.55
C LEU A 132 8.29 0.92 15.15
N ASN A 133 7.71 1.75 14.29
CA ASN A 133 7.41 1.44 12.89
C ASN A 133 8.68 1.08 12.11
N GLN A 134 9.79 1.79 12.37
CA GLN A 134 11.07 1.48 11.74
C GLN A 134 11.64 0.13 12.20
N SER A 135 11.51 -0.21 13.48
CA SER A 135 11.99 -1.48 14.06
C SER A 135 11.16 -2.66 13.55
N TYR A 136 9.83 -2.48 13.46
CA TYR A 136 8.91 -3.45 12.87
C TYR A 136 9.20 -3.71 11.40
N LYS A 137 9.42 -2.65 10.60
CA LYS A 137 9.80 -2.76 9.18
C LYS A 137 11.12 -3.53 8.97
N LYS A 138 12.02 -3.50 9.96
CA LYS A 138 13.32 -4.20 9.92
C LYS A 138 13.26 -5.63 10.46
N GLY A 139 12.16 -6.07 11.05
CA GLY A 139 12.09 -7.38 11.70
C GLY A 139 12.70 -7.44 13.10
N ASP A 140 12.99 -6.30 13.73
CA ASP A 140 13.84 -6.22 14.93
C ASP A 140 13.03 -6.29 16.23
N ALA A 141 12.73 -7.51 16.68
CA ALA A 141 11.97 -7.78 17.91
C ALA A 141 12.66 -7.21 19.17
N GLU A 142 13.99 -7.25 19.23
CA GLU A 142 14.76 -6.76 20.37
C GLU A 142 14.67 -5.24 20.48
N ALA A 143 14.76 -4.53 19.36
CA ALA A 143 14.58 -3.08 19.31
C ALA A 143 13.17 -2.66 19.75
N ILE A 144 12.12 -3.40 19.34
CA ILE A 144 10.75 -3.14 19.80
C ILE A 144 10.64 -3.33 21.33
N GLY A 145 11.19 -4.42 21.87
CA GLY A 145 11.20 -4.65 23.33
C GLY A 145 11.96 -3.57 24.12
N ASN A 146 13.06 -3.06 23.56
CA ASN A 146 13.82 -1.95 24.13
C ASN A 146 13.03 -0.64 24.11
N LEU A 147 12.24 -0.37 23.06
CA LEU A 147 11.39 0.81 22.96
C LEU A 147 10.27 0.79 23.99
N VAL A 148 9.64 -0.36 24.24
CA VAL A 148 8.61 -0.50 25.28
C VAL A 148 9.16 -0.17 26.66
N ARG A 149 10.34 -0.73 27.02
CA ARG A 149 10.98 -0.42 28.31
C ARG A 149 11.32 1.06 28.48
N GLN A 150 11.81 1.70 27.41
CA GLN A 150 12.09 3.15 27.42
C GLN A 150 10.81 3.97 27.61
N TRP A 151 9.71 3.56 26.96
CA TRP A 151 8.42 4.23 27.08
C TRP A 151 7.82 4.13 28.49
N GLU A 152 7.91 2.96 29.12
CA GLU A 152 7.40 2.74 30.48
C GLU A 152 8.11 3.57 31.55
N THR A 153 9.32 4.04 31.25
CA THR A 153 10.07 4.97 32.11
C THR A 153 9.80 6.45 31.80
N SER A 154 8.95 6.75 30.81
CA SER A 154 8.64 8.12 30.36
C SER A 154 7.52 8.77 31.18
N PRO A 155 7.62 10.07 31.54
CA PRO A 155 6.58 10.78 32.29
C PRO A 155 5.25 10.94 31.52
N TYR A 156 5.26 10.75 30.21
CA TYR A 156 4.09 10.91 29.33
C TYR A 156 3.19 9.67 29.27
N ALA A 157 3.60 8.54 29.84
CA ALA A 157 2.76 7.34 29.96
C ALA A 157 1.52 7.57 30.85
N SER A 158 1.49 8.66 31.65
CA SER A 158 0.43 8.97 32.63
C SER A 158 -0.45 10.18 32.26
N LEU A 159 -0.27 10.81 31.09
CA LEU A 159 -0.89 12.10 30.72
C LEU A 159 -1.97 11.99 29.64
N ILE A 160 -2.89 11.02 29.77
CA ILE A 160 -4.10 10.88 28.94
C ILE A 160 -5.30 11.54 29.66
N PRO A 161 -5.81 12.70 29.24
CA PRO A 161 -7.03 13.34 29.69
C PRO A 161 -8.21 13.14 28.70
N PRO A 162 -9.45 13.38 29.16
CA PRO A 162 -10.65 12.95 28.45
C PRO A 162 -11.15 13.94 27.37
N MET A 163 -11.07 13.50 26.11
CA MET A 163 -12.14 13.34 25.09
C MET A 163 -13.33 14.34 25.01
N ALA A 164 -13.19 15.49 24.34
CA ALA A 164 -14.36 16.32 23.94
C ALA A 164 -14.16 17.28 22.72
N GLY A 165 -13.94 16.76 21.51
CA GLY A 165 -14.16 17.53 20.26
C GLY A 165 -15.65 17.71 19.89
N PRO A 166 -16.05 18.78 19.15
CA PRO A 166 -17.46 19.06 18.79
C PRO A 166 -18.02 18.05 17.77
N ALA A 167 -19.24 17.57 18.02
CA ALA A 167 -19.87 16.44 17.31
C ALA A 167 -19.94 16.53 15.77
N PRO A 168 -20.21 17.69 15.12
CA PRO A 168 -20.29 17.76 13.65
C PRO A 168 -18.95 17.51 12.94
N ALA A 169 -17.85 17.96 13.55
CA ALA A 169 -16.51 17.73 13.00
C ALA A 169 -16.12 16.24 13.07
N LEU A 170 -16.49 15.55 14.16
CA LEU A 170 -16.28 14.11 14.31
C LEU A 170 -17.09 13.30 13.29
N GLN A 171 -18.34 13.68 13.02
CA GLN A 171 -19.16 13.01 12.01
C GLN A 171 -18.56 13.18 10.61
N ALA A 172 -18.09 14.38 10.26
CA ALA A 172 -17.43 14.62 8.98
C ALA A 172 -16.13 13.82 8.85
N ALA A 173 -15.34 13.70 9.93
CA ALA A 173 -14.13 12.89 9.95
C ALA A 173 -14.41 11.39 9.75
N VAL A 174 -15.46 10.85 10.39
CA VAL A 174 -15.91 9.47 10.17
C VAL A 174 -16.29 9.26 8.71
N ALA A 175 -17.10 10.14 8.12
CA ALA A 175 -17.53 10.02 6.73
C ALA A 175 -16.36 10.05 5.74
N ASP A 176 -15.39 10.93 5.96
CA ASP A 176 -14.15 10.98 5.15
C ASP A 176 -13.33 9.70 5.29
N ALA A 177 -13.17 9.18 6.51
CA ALA A 177 -12.45 7.93 6.76
C ALA A 177 -13.14 6.74 6.08
N GLU A 178 -14.48 6.66 6.12
CA GLU A 178 -15.25 5.61 5.44
C GLU A 178 -15.06 5.69 3.92
N GLN A 179 -15.08 6.90 3.34
CA GLN A 179 -14.85 7.10 1.92
C GLN A 179 -13.43 6.67 1.51
N ARG A 180 -12.41 7.02 2.30
CA ARG A 180 -11.02 6.58 2.05
C ARG A 180 -10.87 5.06 2.12
N LEU A 181 -11.45 4.43 3.13
CA LEU A 181 -11.44 2.98 3.28
C LEU A 181 -12.16 2.28 2.11
N ALA A 182 -13.32 2.78 1.70
CA ALA A 182 -14.04 2.26 0.53
C ALA A 182 -13.20 2.40 -0.75
N GLY A 183 -12.59 3.58 -0.98
CA GLY A 183 -11.71 3.79 -2.14
C GLY A 183 -10.50 2.84 -2.17
N ALA A 184 -9.93 2.52 -1.01
CA ALA A 184 -8.85 1.52 -0.92
C ALA A 184 -9.35 0.11 -1.25
N ARG A 185 -10.54 -0.29 -0.75
CA ARG A 185 -11.16 -1.59 -1.00
C ARG A 185 -11.56 -1.79 -2.47
N ASP A 186 -12.03 -0.74 -3.13
CA ASP A 186 -12.53 -0.81 -4.51
C ASP A 186 -11.40 -0.71 -5.57
N SER A 187 -10.15 -0.48 -5.14
CA SER A 187 -9.01 -0.33 -6.02
C SER A 187 -8.72 -1.60 -6.84
N ASP A 188 -8.17 -1.43 -8.05
CA ASP A 188 -7.74 -2.57 -8.90
C ASP A 188 -6.72 -3.45 -8.19
N LEU A 189 -5.83 -2.84 -7.40
CA LEU A 189 -4.82 -3.54 -6.61
C LEU A 189 -5.45 -4.42 -5.52
N ALA A 190 -6.51 -3.94 -4.85
CA ALA A 190 -7.25 -4.73 -3.86
C ALA A 190 -7.97 -5.92 -4.51
N ARG A 191 -8.62 -5.71 -5.67
CA ARG A 191 -9.22 -6.80 -6.45
C ARG A 191 -8.19 -7.84 -6.89
N LEU A 192 -7.01 -7.39 -7.33
CA LEU A 192 -5.93 -8.31 -7.72
C LEU A 192 -5.38 -9.09 -6.52
N MET A 193 -5.23 -8.44 -5.36
CA MET A 193 -4.81 -9.08 -4.11
C MET A 193 -5.82 -10.14 -3.66
N GLU A 194 -7.12 -9.84 -3.73
CA GLU A 194 -8.20 -10.79 -3.41
C GLU A 194 -8.19 -11.99 -4.34
N GLN A 195 -8.01 -11.77 -5.66
CA GLN A 195 -7.88 -12.86 -6.64
C GLN A 195 -6.65 -13.74 -6.37
N ALA A 196 -5.51 -13.13 -6.01
CA ALA A 196 -4.29 -13.86 -5.67
C ALA A 196 -4.48 -14.72 -4.41
N PHE A 197 -5.18 -14.19 -3.40
CA PHE A 197 -5.55 -14.93 -2.20
C PHE A 197 -6.51 -16.09 -2.52
N ALA A 198 -7.55 -15.87 -3.33
CA ALA A 198 -8.46 -16.93 -3.75
C ALA A 198 -7.75 -18.05 -4.55
N ALA A 199 -6.79 -17.68 -5.40
CA ALA A 199 -5.95 -18.64 -6.11
C ALA A 199 -5.09 -19.47 -5.15
N SER A 200 -4.47 -18.86 -4.14
CA SER A 200 -3.62 -19.58 -3.17
C SER A 200 -4.42 -20.58 -2.33
N MET A 201 -5.67 -20.23 -1.96
CA MET A 201 -6.60 -21.15 -1.27
C MET A 201 -6.97 -22.38 -2.10
N SER A 202 -6.80 -22.31 -3.43
CA SER A 202 -6.99 -23.42 -4.36
C SER A 202 -5.65 -24.05 -4.82
N GLY A 203 -4.55 -23.74 -4.14
CA GLY A 203 -3.21 -24.29 -4.41
C GLY A 203 -2.52 -23.70 -5.65
N ARG A 204 -3.04 -22.59 -6.19
CA ARG A 204 -2.49 -21.92 -7.37
C ARG A 204 -1.73 -20.66 -6.98
N ASP A 205 -0.73 -20.29 -7.78
CA ASP A 205 0.04 -19.06 -7.62
C ASP A 205 -0.28 -18.10 -8.76
N LEU A 206 -1.20 -17.15 -8.51
CA LEU A 206 -1.64 -16.19 -9.51
C LEU A 206 -0.50 -15.27 -9.99
N LEU A 207 0.43 -14.87 -9.11
CA LEU A 207 1.52 -14.00 -9.52
C LEU A 207 2.50 -14.72 -10.44
N ALA A 208 2.73 -16.02 -10.21
CA ALA A 208 3.50 -16.85 -11.11
C ALA A 208 2.80 -17.04 -12.47
N GLU A 209 1.48 -17.28 -12.47
CA GLU A 209 0.67 -17.37 -13.70
C GLU A 209 0.73 -16.06 -14.50
N LEU A 210 0.58 -14.91 -13.84
CA LEU A 210 0.68 -13.58 -14.48
C LEU A 210 2.07 -13.33 -15.06
N ARG A 211 3.14 -13.70 -14.33
CA ARG A 211 4.50 -13.61 -14.85
C ARG A 211 4.68 -14.46 -16.11
N GLN A 212 4.21 -15.71 -16.11
CA GLN A 212 4.30 -16.58 -17.29
C GLN A 212 3.55 -16.00 -18.50
N ASN A 213 2.38 -15.40 -18.26
CA ASN A 213 1.62 -14.71 -19.31
C ASN A 213 2.40 -13.49 -19.86
N ALA A 214 3.02 -12.70 -18.98
CA ALA A 214 3.87 -11.58 -19.37
C ALA A 214 5.11 -12.04 -20.16
N GLU A 215 5.73 -13.16 -19.78
CA GLU A 215 6.87 -13.76 -20.51
C GLU A 215 6.46 -14.23 -21.91
N ALA A 216 5.26 -14.82 -22.04
CA ALA A 216 4.69 -15.20 -23.33
C ALA A 216 4.41 -13.96 -24.20
N ALA A 217 3.83 -12.91 -23.61
CA ALA A 217 3.59 -11.63 -24.28
C ALA A 217 4.91 -10.99 -24.74
N LEU A 218 5.97 -11.09 -23.94
CA LEU A 218 7.30 -10.59 -24.27
C LEU A 218 7.86 -11.32 -25.51
N GLY A 219 7.72 -12.63 -25.56
CA GLY A 219 8.07 -13.42 -26.74
C GLY A 219 7.31 -12.98 -27.99
N ALA A 220 6.00 -12.76 -27.87
CA ALA A 220 5.16 -12.28 -28.97
C ALA A 220 5.55 -10.86 -29.42
N ALA A 221 5.83 -9.95 -28.48
CA ALA A 221 6.26 -8.58 -28.78
C ALA A 221 7.61 -8.57 -29.53
N ARG A 222 8.58 -9.41 -29.10
CA ARG A 222 9.85 -9.61 -29.83
C ARG A 222 9.62 -10.09 -31.25
N ALA A 223 8.73 -11.07 -31.44
CA ALA A 223 8.43 -11.59 -32.77
C ALA A 223 7.78 -10.53 -33.68
N LYS A 224 6.87 -9.71 -33.16
CA LYS A 224 6.26 -8.58 -33.91
C LYS A 224 7.31 -7.54 -34.30
N LEU A 225 8.17 -7.14 -33.37
CA LEU A 225 9.21 -6.15 -33.64
C LEU A 225 10.17 -6.64 -34.74
N ALA A 226 10.59 -7.91 -34.68
CA ALA A 226 11.47 -8.50 -35.69
C ALA A 226 10.86 -8.50 -37.11
N GLN A 227 9.54 -8.54 -37.25
CA GLN A 227 8.86 -8.47 -38.56
C GLN A 227 8.86 -7.06 -39.17
N VAL A 228 9.00 -6.02 -38.34
CA VAL A 228 8.99 -4.62 -38.79
C VAL A 228 10.37 -3.96 -38.77
N ASP A 229 11.37 -4.56 -38.15
CA ASP A 229 12.76 -4.10 -38.21
C ASP A 229 13.46 -4.43 -39.54
N THR A 230 12.89 -5.35 -40.33
CA THR A 230 13.28 -5.62 -41.73
C THR A 230 12.65 -4.61 -42.69
#